data_AF-A0A961PD28-F1
#
_entry.id   AF-A0A961PD28-F1
#
_cell.length_a   1.000
_cell.length_b   1.000
_cell.length_c   1.000
_cell.angle_alpha   90.00
_cell.angle_beta   90.00
_cell.angle_gamma   90.00
#
_symmetry.space_group_name_H-M   'P 1'
#
loop_
_entity.id
_entity.type
_entity.pdbx_description
1 polymer ?
#
loop_
_entity_poly.entity_id
_entity_poly.type
_entity_poly.pdbx_seq_one_letter_code
_entity_poly.pdbx_strand_id
1 'polypeptide(L)'
;MDPSQLRSRAGKLLYRELPEEYRFRDPHPVAGDLGDLEAFLHGFGHLLDLIRGTTEQAYADAFAEPADNGRAIQPWLIPYLAELVGAELRAPDPEARRQELNETVSWYKSKGSLRSIDEISDVIAGDETVVVEGWRRTLTTPRMSLPPFTAPLEAMGDGDPAAAPGLPQGTPEGFINRAIVDADGSDPLHAIRIPRRDGFGRKIAPETVYWRPLARRGTPCFPGAYDDTSLRTPDLRATPTRTTGPHPRRTLVHVRPPEGFFARGVNGTLAPTTADLAVDPAETRTQVFGPREVLEALGVLDDLLIDGALVLPDRLMLTGDLTVPAGADLVCEDLLFAGTIRLEDETARAAFRRCAIDRLVIAHPTDEPAVKAQDCLFNAIRGGVGFAELVYCTVLEETELERLHASDCIFAGPLPDLDCAGETTCIRFSRVPDLSALAGCAAENAPSNTDDDPNFIQLWFEEGDGSVLRPALFGEPGAGVLDLASSDAVLRGAENEGEMGAYNHRFHAARIRALRLKLEDHLPFGQEIAIRYDPYLSRPPARAV
;
A
#
# COMPACT_ATOMS: atom_id res chain seq x y z
N MET A 1 -8.82 -40.19 -9.20
CA MET A 1 -9.28 -39.51 -7.98
C MET A 1 -8.55 -40.16 -6.84
N ASP A 2 -7.78 -39.38 -6.09
CA ASP A 2 -7.12 -39.87 -4.88
C ASP A 2 -8.21 -40.12 -3.81
N PRO A 3 -8.28 -41.29 -3.14
CA PRO A 3 -9.27 -41.58 -2.10
C PRO A 3 -9.28 -40.56 -0.94
N SER A 4 -8.20 -39.80 -0.76
CA SER A 4 -8.15 -38.65 0.16
C SER A 4 -9.18 -37.55 -0.19
N GLN A 5 -9.52 -37.40 -1.48
CA GLN A 5 -10.45 -36.39 -2.01
C GLN A 5 -11.93 -36.72 -1.73
N LEU A 6 -12.24 -37.94 -1.30
CA LEU A 6 -13.61 -38.37 -0.98
C LEU A 6 -14.03 -37.95 0.43
N ARG A 7 -13.10 -37.57 1.31
CA ARG A 7 -13.39 -37.31 2.72
C ARG A 7 -14.03 -35.92 2.94
N SER A 8 -15.35 -35.90 3.07
CA SER A 8 -16.15 -34.71 3.48
C SER A 8 -16.29 -34.55 5.00
N ARG A 9 -16.47 -33.31 5.49
CA ARG A 9 -16.69 -33.02 6.92
C ARG A 9 -18.05 -33.56 7.37
N ALA A 10 -19.11 -33.27 6.61
CA ALA A 10 -20.43 -33.79 6.91
C ALA A 10 -20.48 -35.32 6.85
N GLY A 11 -19.73 -35.96 5.93
CA GLY A 11 -19.65 -37.42 5.86
C GLY A 11 -19.08 -38.05 7.14
N LYS A 12 -18.02 -37.47 7.71
CA LYS A 12 -17.47 -37.91 9.01
C LYS A 12 -18.49 -37.77 10.13
N LEU A 13 -19.24 -36.67 10.16
CA LEU A 13 -20.29 -36.44 11.15
C LEU A 13 -21.40 -37.48 10.99
N LEU A 14 -21.92 -37.67 9.77
CA LEU A 14 -22.97 -38.67 9.49
C LEU A 14 -22.54 -40.09 9.86
N TYR A 15 -21.32 -40.49 9.51
CA TYR A 15 -20.80 -41.81 9.88
C TYR A 15 -20.66 -41.94 11.40
N ARG A 16 -20.20 -40.90 12.10
CA ARG A 16 -20.10 -40.89 13.56
C ARG A 16 -21.47 -40.99 14.26
N GLU A 17 -22.49 -40.35 13.71
CA GLU A 17 -23.85 -40.38 14.28
C GLU A 17 -24.58 -41.71 14.00
N LEU A 18 -24.04 -42.59 13.14
CA LEU A 18 -24.64 -43.91 12.92
C LEU A 18 -24.47 -44.83 14.15
N PRO A 19 -25.48 -45.67 14.45
CA PRO A 19 -25.36 -46.71 15.47
C PRO A 19 -24.14 -47.60 15.23
N GLU A 20 -23.52 -48.03 16.32
CA GLU A 20 -22.26 -48.79 16.29
C GLU A 20 -22.39 -50.09 15.51
N GLU A 21 -23.57 -50.71 15.50
CA GLU A 21 -23.84 -51.96 14.79
C GLU A 21 -23.64 -51.83 13.27
N TYR A 22 -23.92 -50.66 12.70
CA TYR A 22 -23.73 -50.41 11.27
C TYR A 22 -22.26 -50.12 10.94
N ARG A 23 -21.55 -49.40 11.82
CA ARG A 23 -20.11 -49.12 11.67
C ARG A 23 -19.27 -50.40 11.77
N PHE A 24 -19.63 -51.30 12.69
CA PHE A 24 -18.95 -52.59 12.82
C PHE A 24 -19.15 -53.49 11.58
N ARG A 25 -20.28 -53.33 10.87
CA ARG A 25 -20.63 -54.10 9.67
C ARG A 25 -20.08 -53.52 8.37
N ASP A 26 -19.33 -52.42 8.42
CA ASP A 26 -18.70 -51.77 7.28
C ASP A 26 -17.18 -52.02 7.28
N PRO A 27 -16.71 -53.20 6.81
CA PRO A 27 -15.30 -53.54 6.88
C PRO A 27 -14.47 -52.71 5.89
N HIS A 28 -13.33 -52.20 6.35
CA HIS A 28 -12.36 -51.53 5.49
C HIS A 28 -11.62 -52.57 4.61
N PRO A 29 -11.67 -52.45 3.27
CA PRO A 29 -11.05 -53.43 2.36
C PRO A 29 -9.51 -53.46 2.46
N VAL A 30 -8.89 -52.31 2.77
CA VAL A 30 -7.45 -52.16 3.04
C VAL A 30 -7.29 -51.17 4.21
N ALA A 31 -6.25 -51.35 5.03
CA ALA A 31 -5.94 -50.41 6.11
C ALA A 31 -5.65 -49.01 5.54
N GLY A 32 -6.57 -48.07 5.76
CA GLY A 32 -6.49 -46.68 5.25
C GLY A 32 -7.60 -46.30 4.27
N ASP A 33 -8.25 -47.28 3.65
CA ASP A 33 -9.40 -47.07 2.76
C ASP A 33 -10.70 -46.92 3.53
N LEU A 34 -11.65 -46.19 2.96
CA LEU A 34 -12.99 -46.01 3.53
C LEU A 34 -13.79 -47.31 3.35
N GLY A 35 -14.66 -47.64 4.30
CA GLY A 35 -15.68 -48.68 4.11
C GLY A 35 -16.69 -48.28 3.02
N ASP A 36 -17.46 -49.23 2.48
CA ASP A 36 -18.43 -48.95 1.42
C ASP A 36 -19.56 -48.02 1.91
N LEU A 37 -20.04 -48.22 3.14
CA LEU A 37 -21.05 -47.37 3.75
C LEU A 37 -20.46 -46.00 4.12
N GLU A 38 -19.26 -45.96 4.68
CA GLU A 38 -18.54 -44.72 4.96
C GLU A 38 -18.30 -43.90 3.69
N ALA A 39 -17.87 -44.54 2.59
CA ALA A 39 -17.68 -43.91 1.29
C ALA A 39 -18.99 -43.35 0.72
N PHE A 40 -20.09 -44.10 0.86
CA PHE A 40 -21.42 -43.65 0.46
C PHE A 40 -21.88 -42.41 1.24
N LEU A 41 -21.70 -42.40 2.57
CA LEU A 41 -22.01 -41.25 3.41
C LEU A 41 -21.10 -40.07 3.13
N HIS A 42 -19.84 -40.31 2.77
CA HIS A 42 -18.93 -39.28 2.31
C HIS A 42 -19.38 -38.62 1.00
N GLY A 43 -19.93 -39.41 0.07
CA GLY A 43 -20.59 -38.91 -1.14
C GLY A 43 -21.76 -37.97 -0.83
N PHE A 44 -22.68 -38.37 0.06
CA PHE A 44 -23.75 -37.47 0.52
C PHE A 44 -23.22 -36.27 1.31
N GLY A 45 -22.20 -36.49 2.14
CA GLY A 45 -21.55 -35.46 2.92
C GLY A 45 -20.92 -34.39 2.03
N HIS A 46 -20.41 -34.74 0.85
CA HIS A 46 -19.90 -33.78 -0.11
C HIS A 46 -21.01 -32.85 -0.60
N LEU A 47 -22.18 -33.40 -0.97
CA LEU A 47 -23.34 -32.60 -1.34
C LEU A 47 -23.81 -31.69 -0.19
N LEU A 48 -23.85 -32.20 1.04
CA LEU A 48 -24.25 -31.40 2.21
C LEU A 48 -23.24 -30.30 2.53
N ASP A 49 -21.94 -30.56 2.42
CA ASP A 49 -20.89 -29.56 2.59
C ASP A 49 -20.98 -28.47 1.50
N LEU A 50 -21.32 -28.83 0.25
CA LEU A 50 -21.58 -27.87 -0.81
C LEU A 50 -22.82 -27.01 -0.53
N ILE A 51 -23.94 -27.61 -0.11
CA ILE A 51 -25.18 -26.89 0.24
C ILE A 51 -24.93 -25.94 1.42
N ARG A 52 -24.25 -26.43 2.45
CA ARG A 52 -23.84 -25.62 3.60
C ARG A 52 -22.94 -24.48 3.15
N GLY A 53 -21.93 -24.77 2.33
CA GLY A 53 -21.00 -23.79 1.82
C GLY A 53 -21.69 -22.70 0.99
N THR A 54 -22.70 -23.08 0.22
CA THR A 54 -23.52 -22.13 -0.56
C THR A 54 -24.41 -21.28 0.34
N THR A 55 -25.07 -21.89 1.34
CA THR A 55 -25.93 -21.16 2.29
C THR A 55 -25.12 -20.19 3.17
N GLU A 56 -23.95 -20.63 3.66
CA GLU A 56 -23.03 -19.77 4.42
C GLU A 56 -22.50 -18.61 3.58
N GLN A 57 -22.25 -18.84 2.28
CA GLN A 57 -21.86 -17.77 1.37
C GLN A 57 -23.02 -16.81 1.10
N ALA A 58 -24.23 -17.31 0.83
CA ALA A 58 -25.41 -16.47 0.61
C ALA A 58 -25.77 -15.62 1.84
N TYR A 59 -25.50 -16.12 3.05
CA TYR A 59 -25.60 -15.32 4.27
C TYR A 59 -24.55 -14.21 4.30
N ALA A 60 -23.28 -14.51 3.98
CA ALA A 60 -22.21 -13.51 3.93
C ALA A 60 -22.43 -12.44 2.85
N ASP A 61 -23.05 -12.83 1.73
CA ASP A 61 -23.37 -11.94 0.60
C ASP A 61 -24.41 -10.85 0.96
N ALA A 62 -25.10 -10.98 2.10
CA ALA A 62 -26.02 -9.97 2.59
C ALA A 62 -25.32 -8.78 3.30
N PHE A 63 -24.02 -8.89 3.59
CA PHE A 63 -23.27 -7.91 4.38
C PHE A 63 -22.04 -7.40 3.62
N ALA A 64 -21.72 -6.11 3.74
CA ALA A 64 -20.47 -5.57 3.19
C ALA A 64 -19.25 -5.97 4.02
N GLU A 65 -19.43 -6.03 5.35
CA GLU A 65 -18.43 -6.51 6.30
C GLU A 65 -18.36 -8.06 6.32
N PRO A 66 -17.21 -8.64 6.72
CA PRO A 66 -17.12 -10.08 6.95
C PRO A 66 -18.19 -10.53 7.94
N ALA A 67 -18.99 -11.52 7.55
CA ALA A 67 -20.05 -12.04 8.40
C ALA A 67 -19.48 -12.87 9.58
N ASP A 68 -20.31 -13.17 10.58
CA ASP A 68 -19.91 -13.93 11.79
C ASP A 68 -19.24 -15.28 11.50
N ASN A 69 -19.47 -15.84 10.30
CA ASN A 69 -18.85 -17.08 9.84
C ASN A 69 -17.45 -16.90 9.21
N GLY A 70 -16.90 -15.68 9.23
CA GLY A 70 -15.60 -15.33 8.67
C GLY A 70 -15.57 -15.21 7.15
N ARG A 71 -16.71 -15.32 6.46
CA ARG A 71 -16.79 -15.17 5.01
C ARG A 71 -17.10 -13.73 4.63
N ALA A 72 -16.54 -13.30 3.51
CA ALA A 72 -16.82 -12.00 2.90
C ALA A 72 -17.81 -12.14 1.73
N ILE A 73 -18.48 -11.04 1.41
CA ILE A 73 -19.32 -10.89 0.23
C ILE A 73 -18.54 -11.17 -1.07
N GLN A 74 -19.21 -11.79 -2.03
CA GLN A 74 -18.62 -12.02 -3.35
C GLN A 74 -18.44 -10.71 -4.15
N PRO A 75 -17.27 -10.50 -4.79
CA PRO A 75 -16.97 -9.24 -5.47
C PRO A 75 -17.95 -8.82 -6.58
N TRP A 76 -18.58 -9.79 -7.25
CA TRP A 76 -19.52 -9.53 -8.34
C TRP A 76 -20.86 -8.95 -7.83
N LEU A 77 -21.22 -9.16 -6.55
CA LEU A 77 -22.48 -8.67 -5.97
C LEU A 77 -22.41 -7.20 -5.53
N ILE A 78 -21.22 -6.76 -5.15
CA ILE A 78 -20.93 -5.38 -4.69
C ILE A 78 -21.55 -4.30 -5.60
N PRO A 79 -21.36 -4.31 -6.94
CA PRO A 79 -21.95 -3.28 -7.81
C PRO A 79 -23.48 -3.27 -7.80
N TYR A 80 -24.14 -4.42 -7.63
CA TYR A 80 -25.60 -4.51 -7.57
C TYR A 80 -26.16 -3.92 -6.27
N LEU A 81 -25.47 -4.15 -5.14
CA LEU A 81 -25.83 -3.52 -3.87
C LEU A 81 -25.59 -2.01 -3.91
N ALA A 82 -24.50 -1.58 -4.55
CA ALA A 82 -24.22 -0.17 -4.76
C ALA A 82 -25.34 0.50 -5.57
N GLU A 83 -25.77 -0.11 -6.69
CA GLU A 83 -26.88 0.38 -7.50
C GLU A 83 -28.20 0.48 -6.71
N LEU A 84 -28.50 -0.52 -5.87
CA LEU A 84 -29.70 -0.54 -5.02
C LEU A 84 -29.73 0.66 -4.05
N VAL A 85 -28.57 1.07 -3.54
CA VAL A 85 -28.44 2.21 -2.62
C VAL A 85 -28.23 3.53 -3.39
N GLY A 86 -28.08 3.48 -4.71
CA GLY A 86 -27.76 4.65 -5.55
C GLY A 86 -26.33 5.15 -5.36
N ALA A 87 -25.42 4.28 -4.94
CA ALA A 87 -24.01 4.55 -4.70
C ALA A 87 -23.18 4.30 -5.96
N GLU A 88 -22.33 5.25 -6.33
CA GLU A 88 -21.28 5.01 -7.32
C GLU A 88 -19.96 4.74 -6.59
N LEU A 89 -19.46 3.51 -6.71
CA LEU A 89 -18.20 3.10 -6.08
C LEU A 89 -17.03 3.56 -6.94
N ARG A 90 -16.06 4.24 -6.32
CA ARG A 90 -14.90 4.81 -7.02
C ARG A 90 -13.59 4.12 -6.65
N ALA A 91 -13.54 3.39 -5.53
CA ALA A 91 -12.30 2.75 -5.09
C ALA A 91 -11.76 1.77 -6.16
N PRO A 92 -10.45 1.83 -6.50
CA PRO A 92 -9.88 0.96 -7.53
C PRO A 92 -9.82 -0.50 -7.09
N ASP A 93 -9.49 -0.73 -5.82
CA ASP A 93 -9.31 -2.04 -5.21
C ASP A 93 -10.67 -2.67 -4.80
N PRO A 94 -10.95 -3.94 -5.16
CA PRO A 94 -12.15 -4.65 -4.71
C PRO A 94 -12.36 -4.66 -3.19
N GLU A 95 -11.28 -4.73 -2.41
CA GLU A 95 -11.36 -4.71 -0.94
C GLU A 95 -11.87 -3.36 -0.44
N ALA A 96 -11.28 -2.28 -0.96
CA ALA A 96 -11.68 -0.92 -0.64
C ALA A 96 -13.11 -0.62 -1.10
N ARG A 97 -13.59 -1.22 -2.20
CA ARG A 97 -15.00 -1.09 -2.64
C ARG A 97 -15.99 -1.63 -1.62
N ARG A 98 -15.63 -2.67 -0.85
CA ARG A 98 -16.48 -3.20 0.23
C ARG A 98 -16.61 -2.20 1.37
N GLN A 99 -15.49 -1.64 1.79
CA GLN A 99 -15.46 -0.59 2.83
C GLN A 99 -16.22 0.67 2.37
N GLU A 100 -16.02 1.07 1.11
CA GLU A 100 -16.75 2.20 0.51
C GLU A 100 -18.26 1.97 0.54
N LEU A 101 -18.74 0.78 0.15
CA LEU A 101 -20.15 0.43 0.19
C LEU A 101 -20.74 0.51 1.61
N ASN A 102 -19.99 0.03 2.61
CA ASN A 102 -20.42 0.01 4.01
C ASN A 102 -20.74 1.42 4.52
N GLU A 103 -19.85 2.37 4.23
CA GLU A 103 -19.96 3.74 4.75
C GLU A 103 -20.87 4.65 3.91
N THR A 104 -21.20 4.25 2.68
CA THR A 104 -21.86 5.13 1.71
C THR A 104 -23.19 5.73 2.22
N VAL A 105 -24.02 4.96 2.93
CA VAL A 105 -25.30 5.48 3.47
C VAL A 105 -25.05 6.58 4.51
N SER A 106 -24.00 6.45 5.32
CA SER A 106 -23.61 7.48 6.30
C SER A 106 -23.17 8.75 5.58
N TRP A 107 -22.31 8.62 4.57
CA TRP A 107 -21.79 9.76 3.80
C TRP A 107 -22.87 10.55 3.07
N TYR A 108 -23.91 9.89 2.54
CA TYR A 108 -25.04 10.62 1.94
C TYR A 108 -25.84 11.43 2.98
N LYS A 109 -25.94 10.94 4.22
CA LYS A 109 -26.65 11.67 5.30
C LYS A 109 -25.87 12.89 5.79
N SER A 110 -24.53 12.82 5.76
CA SER A 110 -23.63 13.86 6.26
C SER A 110 -22.94 14.68 5.15
N LYS A 111 -23.45 14.57 3.91
CA LYS A 111 -22.91 15.24 2.71
C LYS A 111 -22.70 16.74 2.91
N GLY A 112 -21.55 17.26 2.48
CA GLY A 112 -21.16 18.66 2.65
C GLY A 112 -20.63 19.01 4.05
N SER A 113 -20.59 18.08 5.00
CA SER A 113 -19.90 18.29 6.27
C SER A 113 -18.41 17.98 6.16
N LEU A 114 -17.58 18.68 6.93
CA LEU A 114 -16.14 18.40 7.01
C LEU A 114 -15.88 16.96 7.45
N ARG A 115 -16.68 16.43 8.38
CA ARG A 115 -16.61 15.06 8.88
C ARG A 115 -16.80 14.03 7.76
N SER A 116 -17.79 14.24 6.89
CA SER A 116 -18.01 13.33 5.74
C SER A 116 -16.83 13.35 4.78
N ILE A 117 -16.23 14.52 4.52
CA ILE A 117 -15.08 14.64 3.63
C ILE A 117 -13.87 13.89 4.21
N ASP A 118 -13.68 13.98 5.52
CA ASP A 118 -12.64 13.27 6.29
C ASP A 118 -12.82 11.76 6.19
N GLU A 119 -14.01 11.25 6.54
CA GLU A 119 -14.32 9.81 6.50
C GLU A 119 -14.19 9.23 5.08
N ILE A 120 -14.63 9.97 4.05
CA ILE A 120 -14.43 9.57 2.65
C ILE A 120 -12.94 9.55 2.29
N SER A 121 -12.17 10.53 2.77
CA SER A 121 -10.74 10.64 2.49
C SER A 121 -9.97 9.47 3.07
N ASP A 122 -10.24 9.10 4.32
CA ASP A 122 -9.59 7.95 4.97
C ASP A 122 -9.92 6.64 4.26
N VAL A 123 -11.20 6.38 3.95
CA VAL A 123 -11.62 5.11 3.35
C VAL A 123 -11.12 4.96 1.91
N ILE A 124 -11.19 6.01 1.09
CA ILE A 124 -10.81 5.90 -0.33
C ILE A 124 -9.29 6.02 -0.53
N ALA A 125 -8.60 6.87 0.24
CA ALA A 125 -7.14 6.87 0.22
C ALA A 125 -6.57 5.56 0.77
N GLY A 126 -7.27 4.95 1.73
CA GLY A 126 -6.83 3.74 2.43
C GLY A 126 -5.66 3.99 3.38
N ASP A 127 -5.47 5.26 3.76
CA ASP A 127 -4.41 5.78 4.60
C ASP A 127 -4.97 6.95 5.42
N GLU A 128 -4.24 7.35 6.46
CA GLU A 128 -4.61 8.47 7.33
C GLU A 128 -4.63 9.80 6.56
N THR A 129 -5.74 10.52 6.66
CA THR A 129 -5.92 11.83 6.04
C THR A 129 -6.29 12.91 7.04
N VAL A 130 -5.97 14.16 6.71
CA VAL A 130 -6.40 15.32 7.50
C VAL A 130 -6.99 16.36 6.55
N VAL A 131 -8.27 16.65 6.75
CA VAL A 131 -8.98 17.65 5.97
C VAL A 131 -8.95 19.01 6.66
N VAL A 132 -8.49 20.04 5.93
CA VAL A 132 -8.38 21.42 6.40
C VAL A 132 -9.18 22.35 5.50
N GLU A 133 -10.05 23.16 6.10
CA GLU A 133 -10.76 24.22 5.39
C GLU A 133 -9.80 25.35 4.99
N GLY A 134 -9.66 25.64 3.69
CA GLY A 134 -8.70 26.62 3.18
C GLY A 134 -8.97 28.05 3.63
N TRP A 135 -10.23 28.41 3.94
CA TRP A 135 -10.55 29.75 4.49
C TRP A 135 -9.92 29.97 5.87
N ARG A 136 -9.76 28.92 6.69
CA ARG A 136 -9.06 29.00 7.99
C ARG A 136 -7.56 29.18 7.88
N ARG A 137 -7.02 29.02 6.67
CA ARG A 137 -5.59 29.18 6.33
C ARG A 137 -5.35 30.41 5.45
N THR A 138 -6.40 31.18 5.16
CA THR A 138 -6.32 32.34 4.26
C THR A 138 -6.45 33.65 5.04
N LEU A 139 -5.50 34.56 4.83
CA LEU A 139 -5.60 35.95 5.25
C LEU A 139 -6.72 36.65 4.49
N THR A 140 -7.70 37.18 5.21
CA THR A 140 -8.81 37.96 4.63
C THR A 140 -8.89 39.34 5.26
N THR A 141 -9.39 40.32 4.52
CA THR A 141 -9.64 41.66 5.06
C THR A 141 -10.92 41.68 5.89
N PRO A 142 -11.02 42.54 6.92
CA PRO A 142 -12.23 42.68 7.73
C PRO A 142 -13.48 43.01 6.90
N ARG A 143 -14.56 42.25 7.08
CA ARG A 143 -15.87 42.48 6.44
C ARG A 143 -16.98 42.27 7.45
N MET A 144 -18.04 43.09 7.37
CA MET A 144 -19.19 43.02 8.27
C MET A 144 -19.94 41.67 8.24
N SER A 145 -19.77 40.90 7.17
CA SER A 145 -20.41 39.59 6.97
C SER A 145 -19.63 38.41 7.56
N LEU A 146 -18.42 38.63 8.08
CA LEU A 146 -17.59 37.61 8.72
C LEU A 146 -17.62 37.84 10.24
N PRO A 147 -17.50 36.77 11.05
CA PRO A 147 -17.34 36.93 12.49
C PRO A 147 -16.16 37.86 12.82
N PRO A 148 -16.22 38.60 13.94
CA PRO A 148 -15.21 39.60 14.27
C PRO A 148 -13.80 39.00 14.27
N PHE A 149 -12.86 39.73 13.65
CA PHE A 149 -11.45 39.36 13.43
C PHE A 149 -10.59 39.34 14.71
N THR A 150 -11.25 39.34 15.87
CA THR A 150 -10.66 39.36 17.20
C THR A 150 -11.41 38.32 18.03
N ALA A 151 -10.68 37.36 18.60
CA ALA A 151 -11.27 36.40 19.54
C ALA A 151 -12.01 37.15 20.66
N PRO A 152 -13.22 36.71 21.06
CA PRO A 152 -13.89 37.27 22.23
C PRO A 152 -13.02 37.06 23.47
N LEU A 153 -13.01 38.06 24.36
CA LEU A 153 -12.18 38.07 25.59
C LEU A 153 -12.33 36.79 26.43
N GLU A 154 -13.51 36.16 26.35
CA GLU A 154 -13.91 34.95 27.08
C GLU A 154 -13.27 33.66 26.54
N ALA A 155 -12.84 33.63 25.28
CA ALA A 155 -12.10 32.51 24.68
C ALA A 155 -10.61 32.48 25.10
N MET A 156 -10.16 33.43 25.93
CA MET A 156 -8.74 33.66 26.24
C MET A 156 -8.19 32.95 27.48
N GLY A 157 -9.00 32.10 28.14
CA GLY A 157 -8.57 31.32 29.31
C GLY A 157 -8.34 32.15 30.57
N ASP A 158 -8.39 31.48 31.72
CA ASP A 158 -8.33 32.07 33.07
C ASP A 158 -7.03 32.87 33.33
N GLY A 159 -7.07 34.18 33.07
CA GLY A 159 -6.25 35.17 33.76
C GLY A 159 -4.73 35.13 33.53
N ASP A 160 -4.23 34.58 32.43
CA ASP A 160 -2.79 34.60 32.10
C ASP A 160 -2.33 36.03 31.70
N PRO A 161 -1.44 36.68 32.48
CA PRO A 161 -0.94 38.03 32.20
C PRO A 161 -0.05 38.14 30.95
N ALA A 162 0.29 37.02 30.30
CA ALA A 162 0.98 37.00 28.99
C ALA A 162 0.01 36.85 27.79
N ALA A 163 -1.31 36.91 28.01
CA ALA A 163 -2.30 37.00 26.94
C ALA A 163 -2.34 38.43 26.35
N ALA A 164 -1.88 38.60 25.11
CA ALA A 164 -2.04 39.87 24.40
C ALA A 164 -3.51 40.04 23.96
N PRO A 165 -4.23 41.09 24.40
CA PRO A 165 -5.59 41.33 23.97
C PRO A 165 -5.65 41.76 22.49
N GLY A 166 -6.60 41.20 21.73
CA GLY A 166 -6.97 41.73 20.42
C GLY A 166 -6.03 41.42 19.25
N LEU A 167 -5.42 40.23 19.22
CA LEU A 167 -4.68 39.79 18.04
C LEU A 167 -5.64 39.73 16.83
N PRO A 168 -5.31 40.38 15.70
CA PRO A 168 -6.09 40.23 14.48
C PRO A 168 -5.94 38.79 13.96
N GLN A 169 -7.02 38.22 13.41
CA GLN A 169 -6.98 37.02 12.58
C GLN A 169 -6.06 37.27 11.38
N GLY A 170 -4.79 36.95 11.57
CA GLY A 170 -3.66 37.37 10.74
C GLY A 170 -2.33 37.05 11.42
N THR A 171 -2.36 37.11 12.75
CA THR A 171 -1.36 36.49 13.62
C THR A 171 -1.55 34.97 13.55
N PRO A 172 -0.49 34.13 13.49
CA PRO A 172 -0.61 32.69 13.63
C PRO A 172 -1.35 32.38 14.94
N GLU A 173 -2.63 32.03 14.87
CA GLU A 173 -3.39 31.65 16.04
C GLU A 173 -3.03 30.21 16.42
N GLY A 174 -2.76 30.02 17.71
CA GLY A 174 -2.39 28.75 18.33
C GLY A 174 -3.57 27.82 18.63
N PHE A 175 -4.63 27.86 17.82
CA PHE A 175 -5.75 26.93 17.97
C PHE A 175 -5.31 25.54 17.49
N ILE A 176 -5.44 24.58 18.39
CA ILE A 176 -5.02 23.19 18.20
C ILE A 176 -5.90 22.57 17.10
N ASN A 177 -5.28 21.89 16.12
CA ASN A 177 -6.00 21.17 15.06
C ASN A 177 -6.93 20.10 15.69
N ARG A 178 -8.08 19.83 15.07
CA ARG A 178 -9.00 18.73 15.43
C ARG A 178 -8.27 17.41 15.62
N ALA A 179 -7.28 17.12 14.77
CA ALA A 179 -6.41 15.95 14.86
C ALA A 179 -5.73 15.78 16.24
N ILE A 180 -5.66 16.85 17.04
CA ILE A 180 -5.03 16.89 18.37
C ILE A 180 -6.08 17.19 19.47
N VAL A 181 -7.36 17.39 19.14
CA VAL A 181 -8.45 17.59 20.12
C VAL A 181 -9.51 16.52 19.90
N ASP A 182 -9.33 15.37 20.55
CA ASP A 182 -10.36 14.33 20.62
C ASP A 182 -10.62 13.91 22.07
N ALA A 183 -11.74 14.39 22.64
CA ALA A 183 -12.14 14.05 24.01
C ALA A 183 -12.49 12.56 24.17
N ASP A 184 -12.84 11.87 23.07
CA ASP A 184 -13.29 10.48 23.04
C ASP A 184 -12.14 9.51 22.64
N GLY A 185 -11.01 10.04 22.16
CA GLY A 185 -9.78 9.28 21.88
C GLY A 185 -9.87 8.28 20.73
N SER A 186 -10.75 8.54 19.76
CA SER A 186 -10.97 7.85 18.49
C SER A 186 -9.98 8.24 17.39
N ASP A 187 -9.41 9.45 17.44
CA ASP A 187 -8.51 9.99 16.42
C ASP A 187 -7.07 9.45 16.61
N PRO A 188 -6.50 8.75 15.62
CA PRO A 188 -5.14 8.18 15.70
C PRO A 188 -4.05 9.25 15.85
N LEU A 189 -4.29 10.50 15.46
CA LEU A 189 -3.37 11.62 15.63
C LEU A 189 -3.47 12.29 17.01
N HIS A 190 -4.57 12.11 17.75
CA HIS A 190 -4.71 12.70 19.08
C HIS A 190 -3.87 11.93 20.10
N ALA A 191 -3.91 10.61 19.99
CA ALA A 191 -3.30 9.71 20.94
C ALA A 191 -2.80 8.45 20.25
N ILE A 192 -1.48 8.26 20.25
CA ILE A 192 -0.90 7.00 19.76
C ILE A 192 -0.93 5.99 20.88
N ARG A 193 -1.70 4.93 20.65
CA ARG A 193 -1.76 3.76 21.54
C ARG A 193 -0.66 2.79 21.14
N ILE A 194 0.49 2.91 21.79
CA ILE A 194 1.62 2.02 21.56
C ILE A 194 1.32 0.67 22.23
N PRO A 195 1.14 -0.42 21.46
CA PRO A 195 0.90 -1.73 22.05
C PRO A 195 2.13 -2.15 22.86
N ARG A 196 1.97 -2.34 24.17
CA ARG A 196 3.04 -2.83 25.04
C ARG A 196 2.85 -4.31 25.33
N ARG A 197 3.97 -5.01 25.42
CA ARG A 197 4.04 -6.38 25.94
C ARG A 197 4.90 -6.39 27.20
N ASP A 198 4.54 -7.23 28.17
CA ASP A 198 5.39 -7.45 29.34
C ASP A 198 6.64 -8.28 28.98
N GLY A 199 7.55 -8.48 29.95
CA GLY A 199 8.75 -9.30 29.77
C GLY A 199 8.49 -10.77 29.44
N PHE A 200 7.23 -11.20 29.42
CA PHE A 200 6.76 -12.53 29.06
C PHE A 200 5.93 -12.52 27.76
N GLY A 201 5.94 -11.42 27.01
CA GLY A 201 5.28 -11.29 25.71
C GLY A 201 3.76 -11.08 25.74
N ARG A 202 3.14 -10.93 26.92
CA ARG A 202 1.69 -10.72 27.07
C ARG A 202 1.32 -9.27 26.80
N LYS A 203 0.24 -9.05 26.04
CA LYS A 203 -0.30 -7.70 25.77
C LYS A 203 -0.74 -7.07 27.10
N ILE A 204 -0.09 -5.97 27.46
CA ILE A 204 -0.51 -5.11 28.58
C ILE A 204 -1.23 -3.87 28.02
N ALA A 205 -1.86 -3.09 28.91
CA ALA A 205 -2.54 -1.87 28.51
C ALA A 205 -1.60 -1.00 27.64
N PRO A 206 -2.06 -0.56 26.46
CA PRO A 206 -1.22 0.21 25.55
C PRO A 206 -0.78 1.51 26.22
N GLU A 207 0.45 1.91 25.95
CA GLU A 207 0.93 3.22 26.36
C GLU A 207 0.31 4.26 25.43
N THR A 208 -0.58 5.09 25.96
CA THR A 208 -1.25 6.15 25.21
C THR A 208 -0.41 7.42 25.28
N VAL A 209 0.22 7.79 24.17
CA VAL A 209 0.99 9.03 24.04
C VAL A 209 0.11 10.09 23.39
N TYR A 210 -0.19 11.14 24.14
CA TYR A 210 -1.00 12.26 23.66
C TYR A 210 -0.12 13.33 23.02
N TRP A 211 -0.49 13.79 21.84
CA TRP A 211 0.19 14.89 21.18
C TRP A 211 -0.22 16.23 21.80
N ARG A 212 0.77 17.10 22.04
CA ARG A 212 0.54 18.52 22.36
C ARG A 212 1.63 19.36 21.70
N PRO A 213 1.30 20.47 21.02
CA PRO A 213 2.31 21.39 20.53
C PRO A 213 3.17 21.89 21.69
N LEU A 214 4.50 21.71 21.61
CA LEU A 214 5.45 22.16 22.63
C LEU A 214 5.34 23.67 22.87
N ALA A 215 5.17 24.44 21.79
CA ALA A 215 4.89 25.87 21.83
C ALA A 215 3.49 26.14 21.26
N ARG A 216 2.47 26.23 22.13
CA ARG A 216 1.07 26.48 21.74
C ARG A 216 0.87 27.73 20.87
N ARG A 217 1.78 28.70 20.95
CA ARG A 217 1.77 29.97 20.17
C ARG A 217 3.04 30.15 19.32
N GLY A 218 3.81 29.09 19.10
CA GLY A 218 5.03 29.15 18.30
C GLY A 218 4.73 29.17 16.80
N THR A 219 5.63 29.75 16.01
CA THR A 219 5.58 29.58 14.55
C THR A 219 5.76 28.09 14.23
N PRO A 220 4.88 27.48 13.42
CA PRO A 220 5.01 26.08 13.06
C PRO A 220 6.36 25.84 12.37
N CYS A 221 7.04 24.75 12.77
CA CYS A 221 8.36 24.41 12.24
C CYS A 221 8.30 23.98 10.76
N PHE A 222 7.14 23.52 10.29
CA PHE A 222 6.94 22.98 8.94
C PHE A 222 5.85 23.75 8.19
N PRO A 223 6.22 24.77 7.40
CA PRO A 223 5.28 25.53 6.61
C PRO A 223 4.52 24.62 5.63
N GLY A 224 3.20 24.65 5.71
CA GLY A 224 2.30 23.93 4.82
C GLY A 224 1.98 22.51 5.28
N ALA A 225 2.43 22.06 6.44
CA ALA A 225 1.97 20.80 7.02
C ALA A 225 0.49 20.87 7.48
N TYR A 226 -0.13 19.73 7.79
CA TYR A 226 -1.53 19.65 8.22
C TYR A 226 -1.78 20.45 9.51
N ASP A 227 -0.78 20.55 10.37
CA ASP A 227 -0.80 21.29 11.64
C ASP A 227 -0.32 22.75 11.51
N ASP A 228 0.11 23.20 10.32
CA ASP A 228 0.53 24.59 10.09
C ASP A 228 -0.64 25.56 10.25
N THR A 229 -0.69 26.29 11.37
CA THR A 229 -1.71 27.31 11.64
C THR A 229 -1.46 28.68 11.05
N SER A 230 -0.38 28.86 10.29
CA SER A 230 -0.08 30.14 9.64
C SER A 230 -1.14 30.50 8.59
N LEU A 231 -1.56 31.76 8.62
CA LEU A 231 -2.46 32.32 7.61
C LEU A 231 -1.64 32.85 6.45
N ARG A 232 -2.07 32.56 5.22
CA ARG A 232 -1.36 32.92 3.98
C ARG A 232 -2.25 33.71 3.03
N THR A 233 -1.65 34.41 2.08
CA THR A 233 -2.40 34.99 0.97
C THR A 233 -3.11 33.88 0.18
N PRO A 234 -4.33 34.12 -0.33
CA PRO A 234 -5.03 33.14 -1.14
C PRO A 234 -4.16 32.69 -2.33
N ASP A 235 -3.98 31.38 -2.50
CA ASP A 235 -3.26 30.85 -3.65
C ASP A 235 -4.19 30.73 -4.86
N LEU A 236 -3.90 31.54 -5.87
CA LEU A 236 -4.64 31.63 -7.13
C LEU A 236 -4.13 30.65 -8.19
N ARG A 237 -3.05 29.90 -7.93
CA ARG A 237 -2.57 28.85 -8.83
C ARG A 237 -3.62 27.77 -9.01
N ALA A 238 -3.63 27.17 -10.19
CA ALA A 238 -4.50 26.05 -10.51
C ALA A 238 -4.08 24.82 -9.71
N THR A 239 -5.07 24.08 -9.22
CA THR A 239 -4.93 22.67 -8.88
C THR A 239 -4.71 21.92 -10.21
N PRO A 240 -3.53 21.28 -10.43
CA PRO A 240 -2.85 20.44 -9.45
C PRO A 240 -1.34 20.75 -9.32
N THR A 241 -0.96 21.99 -8.97
CA THR A 241 0.46 22.24 -8.66
C THR A 241 0.87 21.56 -7.34
N ARG A 242 2.11 21.04 -7.27
CA ARG A 242 2.71 20.36 -6.09
C ARG A 242 2.52 21.11 -4.76
N THR A 243 2.44 22.44 -4.82
CA THR A 243 2.43 23.31 -3.63
C THR A 243 1.19 24.19 -3.57
N THR A 244 0.08 23.75 -4.19
CA THR A 244 -1.15 24.54 -4.20
C THR A 244 -1.57 24.87 -2.76
N GLY A 245 -1.55 26.16 -2.44
CA GLY A 245 -1.77 26.71 -1.12
C GLY A 245 -3.24 26.94 -0.78
N PRO A 246 -3.51 27.53 0.38
CA PRO A 246 -4.85 27.72 0.87
C PRO A 246 -5.61 28.77 0.04
N HIS A 247 -6.90 28.53 -0.16
CA HIS A 247 -7.83 29.47 -0.78
C HIS A 247 -9.20 29.36 -0.07
N PRO A 248 -10.01 30.43 0.05
CA PRO A 248 -11.27 30.37 0.80
C PRO A 248 -12.31 29.41 0.23
N ARG A 249 -12.22 29.15 -1.07
CA ARG A 249 -13.06 28.18 -1.80
C ARG A 249 -12.39 26.82 -1.95
N ARG A 250 -11.42 26.47 -1.11
CA ARG A 250 -10.65 25.24 -1.27
C ARG A 250 -10.63 24.45 0.01
N THR A 251 -10.92 23.16 -0.09
CA THR A 251 -10.69 22.17 0.95
C THR A 251 -9.36 21.49 0.66
N LEU A 252 -8.44 21.53 1.62
CA LEU A 252 -7.13 20.89 1.54
C LEU A 252 -7.22 19.51 2.19
N VAL A 253 -6.87 18.47 1.46
CA VAL A 253 -6.77 17.10 1.96
C VAL A 253 -5.31 16.73 2.02
N HIS A 254 -4.80 16.58 3.24
CA HIS A 254 -3.46 16.08 3.51
C HIS A 254 -3.55 14.57 3.63
N VAL A 255 -2.81 13.85 2.79
CA VAL A 255 -2.79 12.39 2.80
C VAL A 255 -1.44 11.92 3.31
N ARG A 256 -1.42 10.91 4.17
CA ARG A 256 -0.18 10.26 4.56
C ARG A 256 0.50 9.67 3.32
N PRO A 257 1.77 10.02 3.04
CA PRO A 257 2.51 9.42 1.94
C PRO A 257 2.64 7.91 2.16
N PRO A 258 2.38 7.07 1.15
CA PRO A 258 2.52 5.63 1.30
C PRO A 258 4.00 5.26 1.48
N GLU A 259 4.26 4.28 2.36
CA GLU A 259 5.63 3.88 2.72
C GLU A 259 6.27 2.91 1.70
N GLY A 260 5.51 2.40 0.73
CA GLY A 260 6.03 1.57 -0.35
C GLY A 260 6.52 0.19 0.13
N PHE A 261 7.59 -0.34 -0.47
CA PHE A 261 8.18 -1.65 -0.12
C PHE A 261 8.77 -1.69 1.29
N PHE A 262 9.47 -0.63 1.69
CA PHE A 262 10.22 -0.55 2.93
C PHE A 262 9.41 0.13 4.05
N ALA A 263 8.20 -0.39 4.30
CA ALA A 263 7.40 0.09 5.42
C ALA A 263 8.15 -0.04 6.76
N ARG A 264 7.86 0.85 7.70
CA ARG A 264 8.54 0.82 9.00
C ARG A 264 8.19 -0.47 9.74
N GLY A 265 9.22 -1.20 10.17
CA GLY A 265 9.06 -2.42 10.95
C GLY A 265 8.76 -3.68 10.14
N VAL A 266 9.05 -3.71 8.83
CA VAL A 266 8.87 -4.89 7.94
C VAL A 266 9.37 -6.20 8.58
N ASN A 267 10.54 -6.19 9.24
CA ASN A 267 11.08 -7.40 9.88
C ASN A 267 10.72 -7.55 11.36
N GLY A 268 10.13 -6.54 12.00
CA GLY A 268 9.99 -6.49 13.45
C GLY A 268 11.33 -6.72 14.17
N THR A 269 11.49 -7.86 14.82
CA THR A 269 12.72 -8.28 15.52
C THR A 269 13.53 -9.36 14.79
N LEU A 270 13.04 -9.84 13.64
CA LEU A 270 13.70 -10.88 12.85
C LEU A 270 14.85 -10.29 12.04
N ALA A 271 15.90 -11.08 11.80
CA ALA A 271 17.04 -10.70 10.96
C ALA A 271 17.34 -11.82 9.95
N PRO A 272 16.40 -12.11 9.03
CA PRO A 272 16.59 -13.17 8.06
C PRO A 272 17.65 -12.76 7.01
N THR A 273 18.31 -13.76 6.46
CA THR A 273 19.41 -13.62 5.51
C THR A 273 19.11 -14.39 4.23
N THR A 274 19.83 -14.07 3.15
CA THR A 274 19.72 -14.84 1.90
C THR A 274 20.12 -16.31 2.04
N ALA A 275 20.88 -16.68 3.07
CA ALA A 275 21.21 -18.07 3.36
C ALA A 275 20.02 -18.89 3.90
N ASP A 276 18.97 -18.21 4.40
CA ASP A 276 17.74 -18.85 4.85
C ASP A 276 16.82 -19.23 3.67
N LEU A 277 17.13 -18.73 2.46
CA LEU A 277 16.59 -19.29 1.22
C LEU A 277 17.35 -20.58 0.93
N ALA A 278 16.80 -21.70 1.38
CA ALA A 278 17.35 -23.04 1.16
C ALA A 278 17.21 -23.46 -0.32
N VAL A 279 17.88 -22.75 -1.23
CA VAL A 279 17.90 -23.05 -2.66
C VAL A 279 18.63 -24.36 -2.88
N ASP A 280 17.93 -25.37 -3.38
CA ASP A 280 18.51 -26.66 -3.71
C ASP A 280 19.08 -26.63 -5.14
N PRO A 281 20.41 -26.70 -5.35
CA PRO A 281 20.99 -26.71 -6.69
C PRO A 281 20.71 -28.00 -7.47
N ALA A 282 20.26 -29.08 -6.81
CA ALA A 282 19.92 -30.34 -7.46
C ALA A 282 18.45 -30.41 -7.90
N GLU A 283 17.60 -29.50 -7.41
CA GLU A 283 16.18 -29.45 -7.76
C GLU A 283 15.98 -28.78 -9.12
N THR A 284 15.52 -29.58 -10.08
CA THR A 284 15.24 -29.14 -11.46
C THR A 284 13.86 -28.50 -11.62
N ARG A 285 13.00 -28.57 -10.61
CA ARG A 285 11.69 -27.90 -10.63
C ARG A 285 11.82 -26.45 -10.17
N THR A 286 10.87 -25.64 -10.59
CA THR A 286 10.71 -24.26 -10.11
C THR A 286 10.56 -24.24 -8.59
N GLN A 287 11.47 -23.56 -7.91
CA GLN A 287 11.48 -23.40 -6.45
C GLN A 287 10.83 -22.07 -6.09
N VAL A 288 9.75 -22.09 -5.30
CA VAL A 288 9.01 -20.89 -4.91
C VAL A 288 9.35 -20.52 -3.47
N PHE A 289 9.73 -19.26 -3.26
CA PHE A 289 10.05 -18.71 -1.95
C PHE A 289 9.24 -17.44 -1.69
N GLY A 290 8.45 -17.46 -0.62
CA GLY A 290 7.84 -16.28 -0.04
C GLY A 290 8.12 -16.17 1.45
N PRO A 291 7.42 -15.28 2.18
CA PRO A 291 7.60 -15.11 3.61
C PRO A 291 7.39 -16.41 4.39
N ARG A 292 6.45 -17.26 3.97
CA ARG A 292 6.15 -18.53 4.62
C ARG A 292 7.36 -19.46 4.61
N GLU A 293 7.94 -19.69 3.44
CA GLU A 293 9.03 -20.64 3.23
C GLU A 293 10.29 -20.20 3.97
N VAL A 294 10.58 -18.90 3.98
CA VAL A 294 11.70 -18.35 4.77
C VAL A 294 11.46 -18.52 6.27
N LEU A 295 10.26 -18.24 6.76
CA LEU A 295 9.93 -18.39 8.18
C LEU A 295 9.89 -19.87 8.62
N GLU A 296 9.55 -20.77 7.71
CA GLU A 296 9.66 -22.22 7.91
C GLU A 296 11.13 -22.64 8.07
N ALA A 297 12.01 -22.16 7.20
CA ALA A 297 13.45 -22.43 7.29
C ALA A 297 14.06 -21.89 8.59
N LEU A 298 13.55 -20.77 9.10
CA LEU A 298 13.95 -20.19 10.40
C LEU A 298 13.34 -20.92 11.61
N GLY A 299 12.37 -21.81 11.41
CA GLY A 299 11.69 -22.56 12.48
C GLY A 299 10.81 -21.70 13.39
N VAL A 300 10.29 -20.57 12.91
CA VAL A 300 9.51 -19.60 13.70
C VAL A 300 8.01 -19.58 13.37
N LEU A 301 7.53 -20.48 12.49
CA LEU A 301 6.11 -20.54 12.11
C LEU A 301 5.17 -20.75 13.30
N ASP A 302 5.58 -21.55 14.29
CA ASP A 302 4.76 -21.83 15.48
C ASP A 302 4.54 -20.57 16.34
N ASP A 303 5.48 -19.63 16.33
CA ASP A 303 5.38 -18.36 17.08
C ASP A 303 4.41 -17.35 16.42
N LEU A 304 4.03 -17.59 15.16
CA LEU A 304 3.14 -16.73 14.37
C LEU A 304 1.67 -17.21 14.35
N LEU A 305 1.35 -18.23 15.13
CA LEU A 305 -0.03 -18.68 15.34
C LEU A 305 -0.76 -17.76 16.32
N ILE A 306 -1.76 -17.05 15.82
CA ILE A 306 -2.69 -16.24 16.63
C ILE A 306 -4.07 -16.88 16.53
N ASP A 307 -4.61 -17.34 17.67
CA ASP A 307 -5.92 -18.01 17.75
C ASP A 307 -6.06 -19.22 16.78
N GLY A 308 -4.95 -19.92 16.51
CA GLY A 308 -4.91 -21.08 15.61
C GLY A 308 -4.86 -20.72 14.12
N ALA A 309 -4.82 -19.43 13.76
CA ALA A 309 -4.57 -18.94 12.41
C ALA A 309 -3.12 -18.45 12.28
N LEU A 310 -2.43 -18.89 11.22
CA LEU A 310 -1.09 -18.42 10.91
C LEU A 310 -1.19 -17.01 10.32
N VAL A 311 -0.59 -16.02 10.99
CA VAL A 311 -0.52 -14.64 10.50
C VAL A 311 0.89 -14.38 9.99
N LEU A 312 1.04 -14.37 8.67
CA LEU A 312 2.31 -14.10 8.02
C LEU A 312 2.49 -12.58 7.83
N PRO A 313 3.73 -12.07 7.91
CA PRO A 313 4.00 -10.70 7.49
C PRO A 313 3.76 -10.55 5.99
N ASP A 314 3.22 -9.41 5.57
CA ASP A 314 2.96 -9.12 4.16
C ASP A 314 4.23 -9.16 3.31
N ARG A 315 5.38 -8.82 3.90
CA ARG A 315 6.69 -8.75 3.24
C ARG A 315 7.79 -9.12 4.23
N LEU A 316 8.92 -9.60 3.71
CA LEU A 316 10.09 -9.96 4.52
C LEU A 316 11.38 -9.42 3.89
N MET A 317 12.21 -8.74 4.67
CA MET A 317 13.49 -8.18 4.21
C MET A 317 14.66 -9.08 4.59
N LEU A 318 15.37 -9.56 3.57
CA LEU A 318 16.54 -10.42 3.63
C LEU A 318 17.82 -9.60 3.46
N THR A 319 18.82 -9.91 4.28
CA THR A 319 20.17 -9.33 4.17
C THR A 319 21.16 -10.33 3.59
N GLY A 320 22.14 -9.83 2.84
CA GLY A 320 23.16 -10.67 2.19
C GLY A 320 22.99 -10.78 0.68
N ASP A 321 24.00 -11.38 0.05
CA ASP A 321 24.02 -11.64 -1.40
C ASP A 321 23.42 -13.03 -1.68
N LEU A 322 22.70 -13.16 -2.79
CA LEU A 322 22.18 -14.42 -3.29
C LEU A 322 22.81 -14.72 -4.65
N THR A 323 23.40 -15.90 -4.80
CA THR A 323 23.83 -16.40 -6.11
C THR A 323 22.88 -17.52 -6.50
N VAL A 324 22.13 -17.33 -7.59
CA VAL A 324 21.22 -18.34 -8.12
C VAL A 324 22.06 -19.41 -8.83
N PRO A 325 22.03 -20.66 -8.35
CA PRO A 325 22.88 -21.72 -8.91
C PRO A 325 22.58 -22.02 -10.37
N ALA A 326 23.59 -22.54 -11.07
CA ALA A 326 23.44 -23.10 -12.41
C ALA A 326 22.27 -24.11 -12.49
N GLY A 327 21.41 -23.93 -13.50
CA GLY A 327 20.26 -24.80 -13.77
C GLY A 327 19.06 -24.64 -12.82
N ALA A 328 19.14 -23.76 -11.82
CA ALA A 328 18.04 -23.49 -10.91
C ALA A 328 17.02 -22.52 -11.53
N ASP A 329 15.75 -22.79 -11.29
CA ASP A 329 14.62 -21.92 -11.63
C ASP A 329 13.94 -21.43 -10.35
N LEU A 330 14.16 -20.15 -10.02
CA LEU A 330 13.78 -19.54 -8.76
C LEU A 330 12.57 -18.62 -8.94
N VAL A 331 11.56 -18.72 -8.09
CA VAL A 331 10.45 -17.74 -7.99
C VAL A 331 10.46 -17.16 -6.59
N CYS A 332 10.62 -15.84 -6.48
CA CYS A 332 10.51 -15.13 -5.21
C CYS A 332 9.29 -14.21 -5.21
N GLU A 333 8.46 -14.30 -4.18
CA GLU A 333 7.29 -13.44 -4.00
C GLU A 333 7.34 -12.70 -2.64
N ASP A 334 7.08 -11.39 -2.63
CA ASP A 334 6.96 -10.58 -1.41
C ASP A 334 8.25 -10.52 -0.53
N LEU A 335 9.41 -10.71 -1.15
CA LEU A 335 10.73 -10.65 -0.50
C LEU A 335 11.51 -9.38 -0.87
N LEU A 336 12.17 -8.75 0.10
CA LEU A 336 13.01 -7.56 -0.09
C LEU A 336 14.48 -7.92 0.14
N PHE A 337 15.32 -7.77 -0.86
CA PHE A 337 16.74 -8.10 -0.84
C PHE A 337 17.58 -6.83 -0.69
N ALA A 338 18.24 -6.68 0.45
CA ALA A 338 19.15 -5.58 0.74
C ALA A 338 20.59 -5.82 0.25
N GLY A 339 20.78 -6.75 -0.70
CA GLY A 339 22.08 -7.14 -1.23
C GLY A 339 22.01 -7.46 -2.71
N THR A 340 23.07 -8.09 -3.21
CA THR A 340 23.20 -8.39 -4.64
C THR A 340 22.64 -9.77 -4.97
N ILE A 341 21.76 -9.84 -5.97
CA ILE A 341 21.35 -11.09 -6.61
C ILE A 341 22.18 -11.28 -7.88
N ARG A 342 22.86 -12.42 -8.00
CA ARG A 342 23.68 -12.77 -9.16
C ARG A 342 23.19 -14.09 -9.76
N LEU A 343 23.04 -14.16 -11.07
CA LEU A 343 22.88 -15.44 -11.78
C LEU A 343 24.26 -16.06 -12.03
N GLU A 344 24.45 -17.33 -11.70
CA GLU A 344 25.75 -18.01 -11.84
C GLU A 344 26.14 -18.27 -13.31
N ASP A 345 25.17 -18.61 -14.17
CA ASP A 345 25.41 -18.93 -15.58
C ASP A 345 24.19 -18.64 -16.48
N GLU A 346 24.28 -19.03 -17.76
CA GLU A 346 23.24 -18.87 -18.78
C GLU A 346 22.01 -19.78 -18.59
N THR A 347 22.07 -20.74 -17.66
CA THR A 347 20.98 -21.70 -17.38
C THR A 347 20.17 -21.33 -16.14
N ALA A 348 20.72 -20.51 -15.25
CA ALA A 348 20.01 -19.98 -14.09
C ALA A 348 18.86 -19.05 -14.51
N ARG A 349 17.69 -19.22 -13.89
CA ARG A 349 16.49 -18.40 -14.12
C ARG A 349 15.93 -17.89 -12.80
N ALA A 350 15.43 -16.65 -12.81
CA ALA A 350 14.78 -16.07 -11.65
C ALA A 350 13.53 -15.27 -12.04
N ALA A 351 12.44 -15.47 -11.29
CA ALA A 351 11.23 -14.70 -11.39
C ALA A 351 10.95 -13.99 -10.06
N PHE A 352 10.67 -12.69 -10.12
CA PHE A 352 10.41 -11.85 -8.95
C PHE A 352 9.02 -11.25 -9.05
N ARG A 353 8.24 -11.33 -7.97
CA ARG A 353 6.92 -10.73 -7.88
C ARG A 353 6.79 -9.96 -6.59
N ARG A 354 6.48 -8.66 -6.67
CA ARG A 354 6.34 -7.79 -5.49
C ARG A 354 7.60 -7.82 -4.62
N CYS A 355 8.77 -7.85 -5.26
CA CYS A 355 10.07 -7.85 -4.60
C CYS A 355 10.75 -6.48 -4.69
N ALA A 356 11.65 -6.19 -3.74
CA ALA A 356 12.60 -5.10 -3.87
C ALA A 356 14.02 -5.66 -3.86
N ILE A 357 14.88 -5.28 -4.79
CA ILE A 357 16.24 -5.82 -4.92
C ILE A 357 17.23 -4.67 -5.06
N ASP A 358 18.25 -4.59 -4.20
CA ASP A 358 19.25 -3.53 -4.29
C ASP A 358 19.99 -3.65 -5.63
N ARG A 359 20.68 -4.77 -5.84
CA ARG A 359 21.44 -4.97 -7.08
C ARG A 359 21.12 -6.29 -7.74
N LEU A 360 20.73 -6.26 -9.01
CA LEU A 360 20.57 -7.44 -9.85
C LEU A 360 21.73 -7.52 -10.85
N VAL A 361 22.38 -8.68 -10.97
CA VAL A 361 23.49 -8.91 -11.90
C VAL A 361 23.18 -10.07 -12.84
N ILE A 362 23.08 -9.78 -14.14
CA ILE A 362 22.83 -10.72 -15.24
C ILE A 362 24.02 -10.67 -16.21
N ALA A 363 25.10 -11.37 -15.89
CA ALA A 363 26.38 -11.25 -16.62
C ALA A 363 26.51 -12.21 -17.82
N HIS A 364 25.44 -12.91 -18.21
CA HIS A 364 25.47 -13.96 -19.22
C HIS A 364 24.42 -13.71 -20.31
N PRO A 365 24.76 -13.91 -21.59
CA PRO A 365 23.79 -13.80 -22.67
C PRO A 365 22.87 -15.02 -22.68
N THR A 366 21.56 -14.79 -22.82
CA THR A 366 20.55 -15.86 -22.85
C THR A 366 19.58 -15.65 -24.00
N ASP A 367 19.10 -16.71 -24.65
CA ASP A 367 18.10 -16.57 -25.73
C ASP A 367 16.73 -16.15 -25.18
N GLU A 368 16.38 -16.66 -24.00
CA GLU A 368 15.17 -16.32 -23.24
C GLU A 368 15.50 -15.36 -22.08
N PRO A 369 14.54 -14.58 -21.58
CA PRO A 369 14.79 -13.67 -20.46
C PRO A 369 15.26 -14.45 -19.24
N ALA A 370 16.48 -14.13 -18.77
CA ALA A 370 17.09 -14.77 -17.62
C ALA A 370 16.36 -14.39 -16.32
N VAL A 371 15.81 -13.17 -16.29
CA VAL A 371 15.02 -12.65 -15.18
C VAL A 371 13.66 -12.17 -15.67
N LYS A 372 12.61 -12.56 -14.96
CA LYS A 372 11.25 -12.02 -15.12
C LYS A 372 10.82 -11.30 -13.86
N ALA A 373 10.60 -10.00 -13.90
CA ALA A 373 10.19 -9.24 -12.73
C ALA A 373 8.82 -8.60 -12.96
N GLN A 374 7.94 -8.70 -11.96
CA GLN A 374 6.64 -8.08 -11.95
C GLN A 374 6.41 -7.32 -10.65
N ASP A 375 5.94 -6.08 -10.72
CA ASP A 375 5.67 -5.25 -9.53
C ASP A 375 6.90 -5.10 -8.63
N CYS A 376 8.10 -4.95 -9.21
CA CYS A 376 9.36 -4.97 -8.46
C CYS A 376 10.08 -3.61 -8.44
N LEU A 377 10.79 -3.35 -7.34
CA LEU A 377 11.64 -2.18 -7.18
C LEU A 377 13.11 -2.59 -7.21
N PHE A 378 13.90 -2.00 -8.11
CA PHE A 378 15.34 -2.21 -8.19
C PHE A 378 16.10 -0.93 -7.85
N ASN A 379 17.22 -1.03 -7.12
CA ASN A 379 18.15 0.10 -7.06
C ASN A 379 18.93 0.18 -8.39
N ALA A 380 19.63 -0.90 -8.76
CA ALA A 380 20.36 -0.97 -10.03
C ALA A 380 20.31 -2.38 -10.66
N ILE A 381 20.29 -2.43 -11.99
CA ILE A 381 20.41 -3.66 -12.78
C ILE A 381 21.70 -3.58 -13.59
N ARG A 382 22.54 -4.60 -13.46
CA ARG A 382 23.86 -4.71 -14.10
C ARG A 382 23.93 -6.00 -14.90
N GLY A 383 24.69 -6.01 -15.99
CA GLY A 383 24.84 -7.22 -16.77
C GLY A 383 25.61 -7.04 -18.06
N GLY A 384 25.43 -5.90 -18.72
CA GLY A 384 26.03 -5.62 -20.02
C GLY A 384 25.36 -6.45 -21.10
N VAL A 385 25.57 -7.77 -21.13
CA VAL A 385 25.03 -8.73 -22.13
C VAL A 385 23.75 -9.46 -21.70
N GLY A 386 23.16 -9.04 -20.58
CA GLY A 386 22.01 -9.70 -19.97
C GLY A 386 20.70 -9.45 -20.71
N PHE A 387 19.74 -10.36 -20.53
CA PHE A 387 18.36 -10.22 -21.01
C PHE A 387 17.34 -10.37 -19.88
N ALA A 388 16.46 -9.38 -19.70
CA ALA A 388 15.39 -9.39 -18.70
C ALA A 388 14.02 -8.96 -19.26
N GLU A 389 12.97 -9.48 -18.64
CA GLU A 389 11.57 -9.09 -18.84
C GLU A 389 11.06 -8.38 -17.58
N LEU A 390 10.65 -7.12 -17.68
CA LEU A 390 10.20 -6.28 -16.58
C LEU A 390 8.78 -5.77 -16.85
N VAL A 391 7.87 -5.98 -15.91
CA VAL A 391 6.48 -5.51 -16.00
C VAL A 391 6.11 -4.78 -14.72
N TYR A 392 5.60 -3.55 -14.80
CA TYR A 392 5.31 -2.72 -13.62
C TYR A 392 6.52 -2.62 -12.67
N CYS A 393 7.72 -2.35 -13.18
CA CYS A 393 8.94 -2.28 -12.36
C CYS A 393 9.50 -0.85 -12.31
N THR A 394 10.12 -0.48 -11.19
CA THR A 394 10.84 0.80 -11.06
C THR A 394 12.32 0.51 -10.82
N VAL A 395 13.20 1.12 -11.60
CA VAL A 395 14.66 1.11 -11.39
C VAL A 395 15.10 2.53 -11.01
N LEU A 396 15.68 2.70 -9.82
CA LEU A 396 16.01 4.02 -9.25
C LEU A 396 17.31 4.61 -9.80
N GLU A 397 18.34 3.79 -9.97
CA GLU A 397 19.61 4.17 -10.56
C GLU A 397 19.69 3.65 -12.01
N GLU A 398 20.75 2.91 -12.33
CA GLU A 398 21.13 2.55 -13.70
C GLU A 398 20.63 1.15 -14.09
N THR A 399 20.34 1.00 -15.38
CA THR A 399 19.93 -0.28 -16.00
C THR A 399 20.83 -0.60 -17.18
N GLU A 400 21.78 -1.52 -16.97
CA GLU A 400 22.80 -1.91 -17.95
C GLU A 400 22.49 -3.32 -18.49
N LEU A 401 21.77 -3.38 -19.61
CA LEU A 401 21.32 -4.60 -20.27
C LEU A 401 21.33 -4.43 -21.80
N GLU A 402 21.88 -5.42 -22.51
CA GLU A 402 21.88 -5.49 -23.98
C GLU A 402 20.46 -5.70 -24.52
N ARG A 403 19.67 -6.58 -23.87
CA ARG A 403 18.28 -6.86 -24.28
C ARG A 403 17.31 -6.63 -23.13
N LEU A 404 16.21 -5.93 -23.41
CA LEU A 404 15.22 -5.60 -22.40
C LEU A 404 13.80 -5.65 -22.97
N HIS A 405 12.93 -6.44 -22.35
CA HIS A 405 11.49 -6.39 -22.56
C HIS A 405 10.86 -5.68 -21.37
N ALA A 406 10.36 -4.46 -21.56
CA ALA A 406 9.78 -3.66 -20.49
C ALA A 406 8.36 -3.18 -20.85
N SER A 407 7.44 -3.33 -19.89
CA SER A 407 6.08 -2.79 -19.97
C SER A 407 5.73 -2.08 -18.68
N ASP A 408 5.18 -0.87 -18.77
CA ASP A 408 4.66 -0.15 -17.60
C ASP A 408 5.73 0.16 -16.54
N CYS A 409 6.98 0.31 -16.96
CA CYS A 409 8.14 0.47 -16.09
C CYS A 409 8.58 1.93 -15.95
N ILE A 410 9.28 2.24 -14.86
CA ILE A 410 9.95 3.53 -14.65
C ILE A 410 11.45 3.28 -14.54
N PHE A 411 12.21 3.80 -15.50
CA PHE A 411 13.67 3.88 -15.43
C PHE A 411 14.06 5.30 -15.03
N ALA A 412 14.47 5.51 -13.78
CA ALA A 412 14.82 6.83 -13.27
C ALA A 412 16.21 7.27 -13.73
N GLY A 413 17.19 6.36 -13.73
CA GLY A 413 18.55 6.60 -14.22
C GLY A 413 18.80 6.09 -15.64
N PRO A 414 20.07 6.12 -16.10
CA PRO A 414 20.44 5.87 -17.49
C PRO A 414 20.25 4.40 -17.90
N LEU A 415 20.04 4.20 -19.21
CA LEU A 415 19.92 2.91 -19.89
C LEU A 415 21.10 2.73 -20.88
N PRO A 416 22.33 2.50 -20.41
CA PRO A 416 23.45 2.23 -21.30
C PRO A 416 23.35 0.85 -21.96
N ASP A 417 24.06 0.70 -23.08
CA ASP A 417 24.34 -0.58 -23.75
C ASP A 417 23.13 -1.32 -24.32
N LEU A 418 21.98 -0.65 -24.44
CA LEU A 418 20.77 -1.22 -25.04
C LEU A 418 20.99 -1.52 -26.54
N ASP A 419 20.90 -2.79 -26.93
CA ASP A 419 20.89 -3.19 -28.33
C ASP A 419 19.47 -3.11 -28.89
N CYS A 420 19.30 -2.20 -29.83
CA CYS A 420 18.07 -1.97 -30.56
C CYS A 420 18.09 -2.62 -31.97
N ALA A 421 19.16 -3.33 -32.35
CA ALA A 421 19.29 -3.93 -33.67
C ALA A 421 18.46 -5.23 -33.79
N GLY A 422 17.47 -5.22 -34.68
CA GLY A 422 16.49 -6.32 -34.77
C GLY A 422 15.47 -6.24 -33.62
N GLU A 423 14.30 -6.86 -33.76
CA GLU A 423 13.20 -6.77 -32.79
C GLU A 423 13.48 -7.51 -31.46
N THR A 424 14.67 -7.37 -30.90
CA THR A 424 15.18 -8.06 -29.72
C THR A 424 14.82 -7.34 -28.42
N THR A 425 14.79 -5.99 -28.44
CA THR A 425 14.40 -5.13 -27.32
C THR A 425 13.04 -4.50 -27.57
N CYS A 426 12.16 -4.53 -26.56
CA CYS A 426 10.79 -4.01 -26.65
C CYS A 426 10.44 -3.26 -25.37
N ILE A 427 10.28 -1.94 -25.45
CA ILE A 427 9.92 -1.07 -24.33
C ILE A 427 8.62 -0.35 -24.67
N ARG A 428 7.58 -0.53 -23.86
CA ARG A 428 6.25 0.04 -24.11
C ARG A 428 5.64 0.59 -22.82
N PHE A 429 4.77 1.60 -22.93
CA PHE A 429 4.05 2.18 -21.79
C PHE A 429 4.98 2.54 -20.62
N SER A 430 6.25 2.88 -20.91
CA SER A 430 7.29 3.02 -19.89
C SER A 430 7.89 4.41 -19.91
N ARG A 431 8.35 4.85 -18.73
CA ARG A 431 9.15 6.06 -18.58
C ARG A 431 10.62 5.73 -18.76
N VAL A 432 11.28 6.41 -19.69
CA VAL A 432 12.75 6.34 -19.90
C VAL A 432 13.39 7.70 -19.58
N PRO A 433 14.67 7.77 -19.19
CA PRO A 433 15.34 9.03 -18.89
C PRO A 433 15.50 9.95 -20.09
N ASP A 434 15.69 9.38 -21.28
CA ASP A 434 15.79 10.10 -22.55
C ASP A 434 15.24 9.19 -23.65
N LEU A 435 14.25 9.67 -24.41
CA LEU A 435 13.67 8.93 -25.54
C LEU A 435 14.71 8.65 -26.63
N SER A 436 15.79 9.43 -26.71
CA SER A 436 16.89 9.16 -27.65
C SER A 436 17.61 7.85 -27.38
N ALA A 437 17.57 7.33 -26.14
CA ALA A 437 18.10 6.02 -25.79
C ALA A 437 17.35 4.87 -26.46
N LEU A 438 16.13 5.12 -26.97
CA LEU A 438 15.33 4.15 -27.72
C LEU A 438 15.56 4.25 -29.24
N ALA A 439 16.51 5.07 -29.71
CA ALA A 439 16.77 5.22 -31.13
C ALA A 439 17.14 3.87 -31.79
N GLY A 440 16.44 3.51 -32.86
CA GLY A 440 16.59 2.23 -33.55
C GLY A 440 15.78 1.08 -32.95
N CYS A 441 15.21 1.22 -31.75
CA CYS A 441 14.37 0.18 -31.16
C CYS A 441 12.98 0.21 -31.81
N ALA A 442 12.26 -0.92 -31.79
CA ALA A 442 10.85 -0.95 -32.20
C ALA A 442 9.98 0.06 -31.42
N ALA A 443 10.43 0.40 -30.20
CA ALA A 443 9.86 1.37 -29.29
C ALA A 443 10.13 2.86 -29.64
N GLU A 444 11.03 3.17 -30.59
CA GLU A 444 11.46 4.55 -30.90
C GLU A 444 10.28 5.47 -31.23
N ASN A 445 9.28 4.95 -31.94
CA ASN A 445 8.09 5.69 -32.35
C ASN A 445 6.84 5.29 -31.57
N ALA A 446 6.99 4.57 -30.45
CA ALA A 446 5.85 4.17 -29.63
C ALA A 446 5.31 5.41 -28.88
N PRO A 447 4.05 5.85 -29.14
CA PRO A 447 3.48 7.01 -28.47
C PRO A 447 3.17 6.76 -26.99
N SER A 448 3.37 5.52 -26.52
CA SER A 448 3.10 5.10 -25.15
C SER A 448 4.25 5.35 -24.18
N ASN A 449 5.47 5.62 -24.67
CA ASN A 449 6.61 5.91 -23.82
C ASN A 449 6.71 7.42 -23.54
N THR A 450 7.33 7.78 -22.40
CA THR A 450 7.51 9.17 -21.99
C THR A 450 8.90 9.40 -21.39
N ASP A 451 9.44 10.60 -21.55
CA ASP A 451 10.62 11.12 -20.87
C ASP A 451 10.29 12.07 -19.71
N ASP A 452 9.00 12.23 -19.38
CA ASP A 452 8.56 13.06 -18.26
C ASP A 452 9.25 12.62 -16.96
N ASP A 453 9.61 13.60 -16.12
CA ASP A 453 10.31 13.34 -14.85
C ASP A 453 9.40 12.61 -13.84
N PRO A 454 9.80 11.44 -13.32
CA PRO A 454 9.08 10.73 -12.28
C PRO A 454 9.40 11.41 -10.95
N ASN A 455 8.56 12.37 -10.57
CA ASN A 455 8.72 13.09 -9.32
C ASN A 455 8.36 12.16 -8.15
N PHE A 456 9.36 11.59 -7.48
CA PHE A 456 9.15 10.77 -6.29
C PHE A 456 8.78 11.62 -5.07
N ILE A 457 8.06 11.03 -4.12
CA ILE A 457 7.72 11.69 -2.86
C ILE A 457 8.99 12.09 -2.10
N GLN A 458 8.95 13.25 -1.46
CA GLN A 458 10.03 13.73 -0.61
C GLN A 458 9.64 13.57 0.85
N LEU A 459 10.48 12.88 1.61
CA LEU A 459 10.28 12.64 3.03
C LEU A 459 11.43 13.23 3.84
N TRP A 460 11.18 13.44 5.13
CA TRP A 460 12.21 13.92 6.04
C TRP A 460 13.04 12.74 6.56
N PHE A 461 14.33 12.75 6.25
CA PHE A 461 15.31 11.77 6.71
C PHE A 461 16.29 12.40 7.71
N GLU A 462 16.81 11.61 8.63
CA GLU A 462 17.86 12.04 9.57
C GLU A 462 19.23 11.85 8.90
N GLU A 463 19.99 12.94 8.77
CA GLU A 463 21.34 12.93 8.21
C GLU A 463 22.27 13.71 9.15
N GLY A 464 23.14 12.99 9.85
CA GLY A 464 23.99 13.57 10.90
C GLY A 464 23.16 14.17 12.03
N ASP A 465 23.40 15.44 12.35
CA ASP A 465 22.67 16.19 13.39
C ASP A 465 21.40 16.89 12.85
N GLY A 466 21.06 16.71 11.58
CA GLY A 466 19.99 17.42 10.89
C GLY A 466 18.88 16.53 10.34
N SER A 467 17.77 17.16 9.94
CA SER A 467 16.74 16.53 9.11
C SER A 467 16.76 17.15 7.72
N VAL A 468 16.79 16.32 6.69
CA VAL A 468 16.82 16.74 5.28
C VAL A 468 15.57 16.23 4.58
N LEU A 469 14.93 17.11 3.79
CA LEU A 469 13.80 16.75 2.92
C LEU A 469 14.36 16.32 1.55
N ARG A 470 14.25 15.04 1.22
CA ARG A 470 14.72 14.49 -0.06
C ARG A 470 13.88 13.27 -0.47
N PRO A 471 13.98 12.82 -1.74
CA PRO A 471 13.44 11.52 -2.14
C PRO A 471 14.05 10.38 -1.31
N ALA A 472 13.25 9.34 -1.11
CA ALA A 472 13.68 8.12 -0.44
C ALA A 472 14.67 7.32 -1.30
N LEU A 473 15.77 6.88 -0.71
CA LEU A 473 16.73 5.97 -1.32
C LEU A 473 16.25 4.52 -1.21
N PHE A 474 16.88 3.61 -1.95
CA PHE A 474 16.59 2.19 -1.79
C PHE A 474 16.80 1.73 -0.34
N GLY A 475 15.89 0.91 0.18
CA GLY A 475 15.88 0.48 1.57
C GLY A 475 15.17 1.43 2.55
N GLU A 476 14.83 2.64 2.12
CA GLU A 476 14.12 3.62 2.94
C GLU A 476 12.60 3.64 2.67
N PRO A 477 11.76 3.97 3.67
CA PRO A 477 10.32 4.13 3.46
C PRO A 477 10.03 5.18 2.38
N GLY A 478 9.15 4.85 1.44
CA GLY A 478 8.77 5.71 0.31
C GLY A 478 9.62 5.55 -0.95
N ALA A 479 10.59 4.63 -0.99
CA ALA A 479 11.45 4.42 -2.15
C ALA A 479 10.63 4.11 -3.42
N GLY A 480 10.84 4.87 -4.49
CA GLY A 480 10.16 4.71 -5.77
C GLY A 480 8.67 5.08 -5.78
N VAL A 481 8.13 5.64 -4.70
CA VAL A 481 6.72 6.08 -4.63
C VAL A 481 6.57 7.42 -5.33
N LEU A 482 5.61 7.53 -6.25
CA LEU A 482 5.35 8.74 -7.02
C LEU A 482 4.62 9.79 -6.19
N ASP A 483 5.00 11.05 -6.37
CA ASP A 483 4.29 12.21 -5.86
C ASP A 483 3.12 12.59 -6.78
N LEU A 484 2.07 13.17 -6.21
CA LEU A 484 0.87 13.59 -6.95
C LEU A 484 1.11 14.73 -7.94
N ALA A 485 2.27 15.39 -7.88
CA ALA A 485 2.70 16.38 -8.85
C ALA A 485 3.45 15.79 -10.06
N SER A 486 3.66 14.48 -10.10
CA SER A 486 4.14 13.81 -11.32
C SER A 486 3.15 14.04 -12.47
N SER A 487 3.64 13.98 -13.70
CA SER A 487 2.78 14.20 -14.86
C SER A 487 1.74 13.09 -15.01
N ASP A 488 0.63 13.40 -15.69
CA ASP A 488 -0.38 12.39 -16.03
C ASP A 488 0.19 11.28 -16.93
N ALA A 489 1.25 11.54 -17.68
CA ALA A 489 1.95 10.51 -18.46
C ALA A 489 2.58 9.44 -17.56
N VAL A 490 3.06 9.79 -16.36
CA VAL A 490 3.61 8.80 -15.41
C VAL A 490 2.52 8.24 -14.49
N LEU A 491 1.60 9.07 -14.03
CA LEU A 491 0.52 8.66 -13.11
C LEU A 491 -0.60 7.85 -13.78
N ARG A 492 -0.73 7.92 -15.11
CA ARG A 492 -1.78 7.25 -15.90
C ARG A 492 -1.28 6.62 -17.21
N GLY A 493 0.01 6.65 -17.50
CA GLY A 493 0.51 6.17 -18.79
C GLY A 493 0.75 4.67 -18.85
N ALA A 494 0.49 3.93 -17.77
CA ALA A 494 0.45 2.48 -17.86
C ALA A 494 -0.69 2.02 -18.80
N GLU A 495 -0.56 0.84 -19.39
CA GLU A 495 -1.53 0.21 -20.30
C GLU A 495 -2.94 0.12 -19.68
N ASN A 496 -3.03 0.01 -18.36
CA ASN A 496 -4.28 -0.03 -17.61
C ASN A 496 -4.80 1.35 -17.14
N GLU A 497 -4.26 2.46 -17.68
CA GLU A 497 -4.52 3.84 -17.25
C GLU A 497 -4.18 4.11 -15.76
N GLY A 498 -3.34 3.24 -15.20
CA GLY A 498 -2.77 3.32 -13.85
C GLY A 498 -1.41 3.99 -13.83
N GLU A 499 -0.80 4.02 -12.64
CA GLU A 499 0.56 4.53 -12.48
C GLU A 499 1.59 3.56 -13.04
N MET A 500 2.61 4.07 -13.72
CA MET A 500 3.75 3.27 -14.11
C MET A 500 4.58 2.84 -12.89
N GLY A 501 5.32 1.74 -13.01
CA GLY A 501 6.31 1.30 -12.03
C GLY A 501 5.81 0.34 -10.97
N ALA A 502 6.65 0.11 -9.96
CA ALA A 502 6.57 -0.95 -8.96
C ALA A 502 5.28 -0.98 -8.11
N TYR A 503 4.54 0.14 -8.08
CA TYR A 503 3.38 0.32 -7.22
C TYR A 503 2.05 0.25 -7.95
N ASN A 504 2.01 -0.11 -9.24
CA ASN A 504 0.76 -0.22 -10.00
C ASN A 504 -0.30 -1.09 -9.28
N HIS A 505 0.11 -2.26 -8.76
CA HIS A 505 -0.77 -3.15 -7.98
C HIS A 505 -1.30 -2.57 -6.66
N ARG A 506 -0.69 -1.49 -6.14
CA ARG A 506 -1.14 -0.79 -4.92
C ARG A 506 -2.11 0.35 -5.20
N PHE A 507 -2.25 0.75 -6.47
CA PHE A 507 -3.21 1.75 -6.93
C PHE A 507 -3.07 3.12 -6.23
N HIS A 508 -1.88 3.57 -5.87
CA HIS A 508 -1.70 4.81 -5.09
C HIS A 508 -2.27 6.02 -5.84
N ALA A 509 -1.83 6.27 -7.08
CA ALA A 509 -2.37 7.36 -7.90
C ALA A 509 -3.86 7.19 -8.21
N ALA A 510 -4.30 5.95 -8.47
CA ALA A 510 -5.70 5.66 -8.81
C ALA A 510 -6.64 5.89 -7.61
N ARG A 511 -6.20 5.60 -6.38
CA ARG A 511 -6.94 5.90 -5.14
C ARG A 511 -7.12 7.40 -4.95
N ILE A 512 -6.08 8.20 -5.19
CA ILE A 512 -6.20 9.66 -5.08
C ILE A 512 -7.11 10.25 -6.17
N ARG A 513 -7.07 9.69 -7.38
CA ARG A 513 -8.01 10.05 -8.46
C ARG A 513 -9.45 9.70 -8.08
N ALA A 514 -9.67 8.48 -7.56
CA ALA A 514 -10.97 8.05 -7.05
C ALA A 514 -11.48 8.97 -5.94
N LEU A 515 -10.58 9.37 -5.02
CA LEU A 515 -10.89 10.29 -3.94
C LEU A 515 -11.33 11.65 -4.47
N ARG A 516 -10.58 12.22 -5.43
CA ARG A 516 -10.96 13.50 -6.07
C ARG A 516 -12.37 13.42 -6.67
N LEU A 517 -12.64 12.38 -7.48
CA LEU A 517 -13.94 12.19 -8.11
C LEU A 517 -15.06 12.01 -7.10
N LYS A 518 -14.84 11.25 -6.02
CA LYS A 518 -15.85 11.07 -4.98
C LYS A 518 -16.11 12.37 -4.22
N LEU A 519 -15.06 13.10 -3.86
CA LEU A 519 -15.20 14.33 -3.10
C LEU A 519 -15.88 15.44 -3.91
N GLU A 520 -15.73 15.47 -5.23
CA GLU A 520 -16.47 16.41 -6.10
C GLU A 520 -17.98 16.31 -5.88
N ASP A 521 -18.50 15.09 -5.68
CA ASP A 521 -19.91 14.89 -5.37
C ASP A 521 -20.26 15.30 -3.94
N HIS A 522 -19.36 15.17 -2.97
CA HIS A 522 -19.64 15.35 -1.53
C HIS A 522 -19.29 16.73 -0.97
N LEU A 523 -18.58 17.56 -1.74
CA LEU A 523 -18.22 18.91 -1.33
C LEU A 523 -19.42 19.87 -1.25
N PRO A 524 -19.35 20.89 -0.37
CA PRO A 524 -20.25 22.04 -0.44
C PRO A 524 -20.15 22.77 -1.79
N PHE A 525 -21.26 23.32 -2.26
CA PHE A 525 -21.31 24.04 -3.53
C PHE A 525 -20.28 25.18 -3.59
N GLY A 526 -19.50 25.21 -4.67
CA GLY A 526 -18.50 26.25 -4.94
C GLY A 526 -17.18 26.06 -4.20
N GLN A 527 -16.95 24.90 -3.55
CA GLN A 527 -15.65 24.49 -3.02
C GLN A 527 -14.86 23.70 -4.08
N GLU A 528 -13.55 23.85 -4.05
CA GLU A 528 -12.53 23.12 -4.81
C GLU A 528 -11.76 22.18 -3.87
N ILE A 529 -11.10 21.17 -4.42
CA ILE A 529 -10.29 20.22 -3.65
C ILE A 529 -8.83 20.40 -4.06
N ALA A 530 -7.93 20.48 -3.08
CA ALA A 530 -6.52 20.18 -3.32
C ALA A 530 -6.09 19.02 -2.42
N ILE A 531 -5.59 17.97 -3.06
CA ILE A 531 -5.06 16.78 -2.39
C ILE A 531 -3.55 16.81 -2.54
N ARG A 532 -2.82 16.53 -1.46
CA ARG A 532 -1.36 16.44 -1.45
C ARG A 532 -0.88 15.42 -0.44
N TYR A 533 0.28 14.84 -0.70
CA TYR A 533 1.00 14.09 0.32
C TYR A 533 1.61 15.05 1.34
N ASP A 534 1.48 14.71 2.62
CA ASP A 534 2.10 15.45 3.72
C ASP A 534 3.19 14.60 4.40
N PRO A 535 4.47 14.92 4.17
CA PRO A 535 5.60 14.19 4.76
C PRO A 535 5.60 14.15 6.29
N TYR A 536 4.84 15.02 6.95
CA TYR A 536 4.75 15.04 8.41
C TYR A 536 3.78 13.98 8.95
N LEU A 537 2.77 13.58 8.18
CA LEU A 537 1.84 12.50 8.55
C LEU A 537 2.50 11.11 8.56
N SER A 538 3.64 10.92 7.89
CA SER A 538 4.39 9.66 7.91
C SER A 538 5.33 9.53 9.11
N ARG A 539 5.47 10.57 9.95
CA ARG A 539 6.34 10.54 11.13
C ARG A 539 5.53 10.17 12.38
N PRO A 540 5.90 9.08 13.08
CA PRO A 540 5.37 8.84 14.40
C PRO A 540 5.85 9.95 15.36
N PRO A 541 5.10 10.22 16.43
CA PRO A 541 5.50 11.16 17.47
C PRO A 541 6.86 10.85 18.01
N ALA A 542 7.67 11.91 18.12
CA ALA A 542 8.78 11.90 19.04
C ALA A 542 8.21 11.60 20.43
N ARG A 543 8.68 10.53 21.07
CA ARG A 543 8.46 10.31 22.51
C ARG A 543 8.94 11.56 23.23
N ALA A 544 8.06 12.20 24.00
CA ALA A 544 8.49 13.22 24.95
C ALA A 544 9.45 12.52 25.93
N VAL A 545 10.72 12.93 25.92
CA VAL A 545 11.74 12.49 26.87
C VAL A 545 11.46 13.09 28.25
#